data_AF-A0A958H1G6-F1
#
_entry.id   AF-A0A958H1G6-F1
#
_cell.length_a   1.000
_cell.length_b   1.000
_cell.length_c   1.000
_cell.angle_alpha   90.00
_cell.angle_beta   90.00
_cell.angle_gamma   90.00
#
_symmetry.space_group_name_H-M   'P 1'
#
loop_
_entity.id
_entity.type
_entity.pdbx_description
1 polymer ?
#
loop_
_entity_poly.entity_id
_entity_poly.type
_entity_poly.pdbx_seq_one_letter_code
_entity_poly.pdbx_strand_id
1 'polypeptide(L)'
;MAHAIRRYYLPALLILWLALALRLYRLDFQSIWWDEGHSIFVASHPVTAIPTLPAMDVHPPAYFSLLHVWMALAGRSEFALRYLSVVFSLLTVALLWRFARLLTRSFPTPTNSIWPSTLTGLLAALSPLYVAYAQEVRSYAMITGLALASTFVLWRLLFPGHRRDTGRKRGGLLMLYIILTAACLYTHYFSIFLLLFQNLFWFIWLLRGKFIHHYKTKTMAVHAMLWVVSQMAVGLLFAPQLLLAARQITGYTNPNLAPPSLLDFISRSWQAYTTGLTIDPSPAHWGMGLVAAVIGVSWAIQFTVNRPRPILPFTLLLLWFSVPLAAYFIILQRQPSFEPRYLMLITPSLFLLLGLGCGYPIPISQSPNSSPPVRIAQTTHYALRPTLHILSALLLLTFTLSLLSYYTNETYFKDDSAGVAKWLAQETTANDIVY
;
A
#
# COMPACT_ATOMS: atom_id res chain seq x y z
N MET A 1 -11.15 -21.85 -24.18
CA MET A 1 -10.09 -20.95 -23.67
C MET A 1 -10.55 -19.49 -23.53
N ALA A 2 -11.19 -18.89 -24.55
CA ALA A 2 -11.71 -17.52 -24.49
C ALA A 2 -12.72 -17.26 -23.35
N HIS A 3 -13.60 -18.23 -23.04
CA HIS A 3 -14.59 -18.09 -21.97
C HIS A 3 -13.97 -18.03 -20.56
N ALA A 4 -12.90 -18.80 -20.32
CA ALA A 4 -12.16 -18.79 -19.07
C ALA A 4 -11.34 -17.49 -18.90
N ILE A 5 -10.76 -16.98 -19.99
CA ILE A 5 -10.07 -15.68 -20.01
C ILE A 5 -11.08 -14.56 -19.69
N ARG A 6 -12.23 -14.52 -20.36
CA ARG A 6 -13.28 -13.51 -20.14
C ARG A 6 -13.80 -13.51 -18.69
N ARG A 7 -13.98 -14.70 -18.08
CA ARG A 7 -14.47 -14.83 -16.70
C ARG A 7 -13.57 -14.21 -15.64
N TYR A 8 -12.24 -14.20 -15.85
CA TYR A 8 -11.30 -13.70 -14.85
C TYR A 8 -10.82 -12.28 -15.09
N TYR A 9 -10.61 -11.90 -16.36
CA TYR A 9 -10.03 -10.61 -16.67
C TYR A 9 -11.08 -9.51 -16.82
N LEU A 10 -12.35 -9.83 -17.10
CA LEU A 10 -13.40 -8.83 -17.19
C LEU A 10 -13.62 -8.10 -15.85
N PRO A 11 -13.76 -8.77 -14.69
CA PRO A 11 -13.91 -8.06 -13.42
C PRO A 11 -12.68 -7.21 -13.08
N ALA A 12 -11.47 -7.69 -13.39
CA ALA A 12 -10.25 -6.92 -13.19
C ALA A 12 -10.25 -5.65 -14.05
N LEU A 13 -10.63 -5.78 -15.33
CA LEU A 13 -10.71 -4.65 -16.26
C LEU A 13 -11.76 -3.63 -15.82
N LEU A 14 -12.95 -4.07 -15.39
CA LEU A 14 -13.99 -3.18 -14.86
C LEU A 14 -13.53 -2.44 -13.60
N ILE A 15 -12.84 -3.12 -12.69
CA ILE A 15 -12.25 -2.49 -11.50
C ILE A 15 -11.19 -1.46 -11.90
N LEU A 16 -10.36 -1.73 -12.90
CA LEU A 16 -9.35 -0.78 -13.36
C LEU A 16 -9.98 0.43 -14.06
N TRP A 17 -11.04 0.24 -14.83
CA TRP A 17 -11.81 1.35 -15.39
C TRP A 17 -12.46 2.20 -14.32
N LEU A 18 -13.10 1.58 -13.33
CA LEU A 18 -13.65 2.29 -12.17
C LEU A 18 -12.55 3.06 -11.43
N ALA A 19 -11.42 2.41 -11.16
CA ALA A 19 -10.28 3.02 -10.50
C ALA A 19 -9.76 4.24 -11.27
N LEU A 20 -9.62 4.12 -12.61
CA LEU A 20 -9.17 5.20 -13.48
C LEU A 20 -10.17 6.35 -13.47
N ALA A 21 -11.46 6.06 -13.65
CA ALA A 21 -12.51 7.07 -13.66
C ALA A 21 -12.51 7.89 -12.35
N LEU A 22 -12.43 7.22 -11.19
CA LEU A 22 -12.39 7.89 -9.89
C LEU A 22 -11.13 8.74 -9.67
N ARG A 23 -10.00 8.33 -10.24
CA ARG A 23 -8.72 9.06 -10.13
C ARG A 23 -8.66 10.25 -11.08
N LEU A 24 -9.29 10.17 -12.24
CA LEU A 24 -9.36 11.26 -13.22
C LEU A 24 -10.49 12.26 -12.93
N TYR A 25 -11.52 11.84 -12.22
CA TYR A 25 -12.64 12.70 -11.88
C TYR A 25 -12.16 13.92 -11.10
N ARG A 26 -12.30 15.12 -11.70
CA ARG A 26 -11.91 16.40 -11.10
C ARG A 26 -10.43 16.44 -10.66
N LEU A 27 -9.53 15.82 -11.43
CA LEU A 27 -8.09 15.72 -11.11
C LEU A 27 -7.40 17.08 -10.91
N ASP A 28 -7.89 18.13 -11.54
CA ASP A 28 -7.40 19.52 -11.51
C ASP A 28 -8.35 20.48 -10.76
N PHE A 29 -9.31 19.95 -9.98
CA PHE A 29 -10.28 20.79 -9.29
C PHE A 29 -9.71 21.53 -8.08
N GLN A 30 -8.90 20.85 -7.26
CA GLN A 30 -8.29 21.49 -6.09
C GLN A 30 -6.96 22.14 -6.47
N SER A 31 -6.72 23.37 -6.00
CA SER A 31 -5.49 24.11 -6.21
C SER A 31 -4.25 23.35 -5.72
N ILE A 32 -3.09 23.61 -6.34
CA ILE A 32 -1.78 23.14 -5.87
C ILE A 32 -1.49 23.75 -4.49
N TRP A 33 -1.39 22.90 -3.48
CA TRP A 33 -1.01 23.28 -2.11
C TRP A 33 0.50 23.18 -1.90
N TRP A 34 0.97 23.66 -0.75
CA TRP A 34 2.38 23.81 -0.40
C TRP A 34 3.27 22.61 -0.77
N ASP A 35 2.89 21.41 -0.35
CA ASP A 35 3.65 20.18 -0.57
C ASP A 35 3.77 19.76 -2.04
N GLU A 36 2.70 19.98 -2.83
CA GLU A 36 2.71 19.76 -4.28
C GLU A 36 3.59 20.81 -4.96
N GLY A 37 3.45 22.08 -4.58
CA GLY A 37 4.28 23.18 -5.06
C GLY A 37 5.77 22.94 -4.81
N HIS A 38 6.13 22.48 -3.61
CA HIS A 38 7.50 22.12 -3.27
C HIS A 38 8.03 20.97 -4.14
N SER A 39 7.21 19.96 -4.39
CA SER A 39 7.58 18.84 -5.27
C SER A 39 7.84 19.29 -6.71
N ILE A 40 6.99 20.18 -7.22
CA ILE A 40 7.13 20.79 -8.54
C ILE A 40 8.39 21.67 -8.60
N PHE A 41 8.64 22.49 -7.58
CA PHE A 41 9.81 23.36 -7.48
C PHE A 41 11.12 22.54 -7.54
N VAL A 42 11.26 21.53 -6.68
CA VAL A 42 12.45 20.67 -6.67
C VAL A 42 12.64 19.99 -8.03
N ALA A 43 11.57 19.41 -8.58
CA ALA A 43 11.63 18.73 -9.88
C ALA A 43 11.88 19.66 -11.07
N SER A 44 11.74 20.98 -10.91
CA SER A 44 11.99 21.96 -11.98
C SER A 44 13.48 22.22 -12.24
N HIS A 45 14.34 21.75 -11.35
CA HIS A 45 15.79 21.85 -11.49
C HIS A 45 16.35 20.68 -12.32
N PRO A 46 17.55 20.82 -12.93
CA PRO A 46 18.21 19.72 -13.61
C PRO A 46 18.33 18.47 -12.72
N VAL A 47 18.06 17.28 -13.28
CA VAL A 47 18.06 16.00 -12.52
C VAL A 47 19.34 15.79 -11.72
N THR A 48 20.50 16.18 -12.27
CA THR A 48 21.80 16.05 -11.61
C THR A 48 21.98 16.97 -10.40
N ALA A 49 21.26 18.09 -10.36
CA ALA A 49 21.29 19.04 -9.25
C ALA A 49 20.35 18.63 -8.11
N ILE A 50 19.25 17.92 -8.40
CA ILE A 50 18.20 17.56 -7.44
C ILE A 50 18.77 17.02 -6.11
N PRO A 51 19.67 16.00 -6.08
CA PRO A 51 20.17 15.45 -4.82
C PRO A 51 20.97 16.45 -3.96
N THR A 52 21.41 17.57 -4.54
CA THR A 52 22.23 18.57 -3.83
C THR A 52 21.46 19.84 -3.48
N LEU A 53 20.20 19.96 -3.90
CA LEU A 53 19.40 21.15 -3.64
C LEU A 53 19.18 21.34 -2.13
N PRO A 54 19.31 22.56 -1.60
CA PRO A 54 18.96 22.86 -0.20
C PRO A 54 17.50 22.54 0.13
N ALA A 55 16.61 22.64 -0.87
CA ALA A 55 15.19 22.31 -0.76
C ALA A 55 14.92 20.79 -0.61
N MET A 56 15.93 19.92 -0.81
CA MET A 56 15.80 18.51 -0.45
C MET A 56 15.92 18.36 1.07
N ASP A 57 14.80 18.52 1.76
CA ASP A 57 14.69 18.57 3.21
C ASP A 57 14.72 17.18 3.87
N VAL A 58 13.69 16.35 3.64
CA VAL A 58 13.44 15.07 4.34
C VAL A 58 13.10 13.94 3.38
N HIS A 59 13.10 14.21 2.08
CA HIS A 59 12.69 13.27 1.05
C HIS A 59 13.88 12.82 0.20
N PRO A 60 13.95 11.53 -0.19
CA PRO A 60 14.96 11.06 -1.14
C PRO A 60 14.59 11.40 -2.61
N PRO A 61 15.58 11.40 -3.53
CA PRO A 61 15.50 12.11 -4.80
C PRO A 61 14.68 11.43 -5.91
N ALA A 62 14.33 10.14 -5.79
CA ALA A 62 13.83 9.41 -6.96
C ALA A 62 12.46 9.91 -7.46
N TYR A 63 11.57 10.29 -6.55
CA TYR A 63 10.27 10.83 -6.96
C TYR A 63 10.43 12.14 -7.74
N PHE A 64 11.24 13.08 -7.24
CA PHE A 64 11.48 14.37 -7.91
C PHE A 64 12.20 14.19 -9.24
N SER A 65 13.16 13.27 -9.31
CA SER A 65 13.86 12.93 -10.56
C SER A 65 12.92 12.35 -11.60
N LEU A 66 12.00 11.47 -11.19
CA LEU A 66 10.96 10.94 -12.08
C LEU A 66 9.98 12.04 -12.50
N LEU A 67 9.56 12.90 -11.57
CA LEU A 67 8.66 14.02 -11.85
C LEU A 67 9.30 15.02 -12.83
N HIS A 68 10.61 15.27 -12.74
CA HIS A 68 11.34 16.10 -13.69
C HIS A 68 11.19 15.57 -15.12
N VAL A 69 11.50 14.28 -15.32
CA VAL A 69 11.37 13.62 -16.63
C VAL A 69 9.90 13.62 -17.08
N TRP A 70 8.98 13.37 -16.16
CA TRP A 70 7.55 13.37 -16.44
C TRP A 70 7.05 14.73 -16.93
N MET A 71 7.47 15.83 -16.31
CA MET A 71 7.12 17.20 -16.73
C MET A 71 7.58 17.50 -18.17
N ALA A 72 8.74 16.98 -18.57
CA ALA A 72 9.23 17.15 -19.94
C ALA A 72 8.42 16.35 -20.97
N LEU A 73 7.84 15.20 -20.57
CA LEU A 73 7.09 14.32 -21.46
C LEU A 73 5.59 14.63 -21.53
N ALA A 74 4.96 14.92 -20.39
CA ALA A 74 3.52 15.08 -20.25
C ALA A 74 3.07 16.56 -20.12
N GLY A 75 4.01 17.48 -19.87
CA GLY A 75 3.73 18.89 -19.62
C GLY A 75 3.59 19.24 -18.14
N ARG A 76 3.24 20.51 -17.88
CA ARG A 76 3.29 21.13 -16.53
C ARG A 76 1.93 21.61 -16.03
N SER A 77 0.83 21.22 -16.66
CA SER A 77 -0.51 21.49 -16.12
C SER A 77 -0.75 20.68 -14.86
N GLU A 78 -1.63 21.14 -13.97
CA GLU A 78 -1.98 20.41 -12.74
C GLU A 78 -2.45 18.98 -13.03
N PHE A 79 -3.26 18.83 -14.08
CA PHE A 79 -3.70 17.53 -14.58
C PHE A 79 -2.51 16.63 -14.96
N ALA A 80 -1.58 17.14 -15.78
CA ALA A 80 -0.43 16.36 -16.25
C ALA A 80 0.48 15.94 -15.09
N LEU A 81 0.74 16.84 -14.15
CA LEU A 81 1.58 16.59 -12.98
C LEU A 81 1.00 15.51 -12.07
N ARG A 82 -0.29 15.60 -11.76
CA ARG A 82 -0.99 14.61 -10.90
C ARG A 82 -1.18 13.26 -11.60
N TYR A 83 -1.22 13.23 -12.94
CA TYR A 83 -1.36 11.99 -13.71
C TYR A 83 -0.25 10.97 -13.41
N LEU A 84 0.96 11.41 -13.03
CA LEU A 84 2.02 10.51 -12.59
C LEU A 84 1.58 9.64 -11.41
N SER A 85 0.92 10.25 -10.41
CA SER A 85 0.38 9.54 -9.24
C SER A 85 -0.81 8.65 -9.60
N VAL A 86 -1.62 9.05 -10.57
CA VAL A 86 -2.69 8.21 -11.13
C VAL A 86 -2.13 6.91 -11.71
N VAL A 87 -1.03 6.97 -12.47
CA VAL A 87 -0.38 5.77 -13.03
C VAL A 87 0.04 4.79 -11.94
N PHE A 88 0.75 5.25 -10.91
CA PHE A 88 1.17 4.37 -9.81
C PHE A 88 -0.01 3.85 -8.97
N SER A 89 -1.04 4.66 -8.77
CA SER A 89 -2.26 4.23 -8.06
C SER A 89 -3.00 3.15 -8.84
N LEU A 90 -3.11 3.25 -10.17
CA LEU A 90 -3.68 2.20 -11.02
C LEU A 90 -2.85 0.91 -11.01
N LEU A 91 -1.52 1.02 -11.12
CA LEU A 91 -0.63 -0.13 -11.00
C LEU A 91 -0.81 -0.84 -9.64
N THR A 92 -0.99 -0.06 -8.57
CA THR A 92 -1.27 -0.58 -7.23
C THR A 92 -2.58 -1.38 -7.20
N VAL A 93 -3.66 -0.87 -7.76
CA VAL A 93 -4.96 -1.59 -7.84
C VAL A 93 -4.83 -2.89 -8.64
N ALA A 94 -4.19 -2.83 -9.82
CA ALA A 94 -3.98 -4.00 -10.68
C ALA A 94 -3.16 -5.08 -9.95
N LEU A 95 -2.09 -4.67 -9.30
CA LEU A 95 -1.19 -5.57 -8.60
C LEU A 95 -1.82 -6.15 -7.33
N LEU A 96 -2.64 -5.39 -6.60
CA LEU A 96 -3.41 -5.87 -5.45
C LEU A 96 -4.37 -6.98 -5.85
N TRP A 97 -5.14 -6.78 -6.93
CA TRP A 97 -6.01 -7.81 -7.47
C TRP A 97 -5.21 -9.07 -7.84
N ARG A 98 -4.05 -8.89 -8.48
CA ARG A 98 -3.18 -10.00 -8.88
C ARG A 98 -2.53 -10.72 -7.71
N PHE A 99 -2.17 -9.99 -6.64
CA PHE A 99 -1.56 -10.54 -5.44
C PHE A 99 -2.59 -11.33 -4.62
N ALA A 100 -3.82 -10.82 -4.49
CA ALA A 100 -4.92 -11.57 -3.90
C ALA A 100 -5.10 -12.93 -4.61
N ARG A 101 -5.13 -12.96 -5.96
CA ARG A 101 -5.18 -14.21 -6.74
C ARG A 101 -3.99 -15.15 -6.52
N LEU A 102 -2.83 -14.61 -6.17
CA LEU A 102 -1.63 -15.39 -5.88
C LEU A 102 -1.70 -15.99 -4.47
N LEU A 103 -2.12 -15.20 -3.48
CA LEU A 103 -2.24 -15.63 -2.08
C LEU A 103 -3.33 -16.70 -1.91
N THR A 104 -4.45 -16.63 -2.65
CA THR A 104 -5.51 -17.66 -2.59
C THR A 104 -5.02 -19.05 -2.99
N ARG A 105 -3.95 -19.17 -3.79
CA ARG A 105 -3.35 -20.47 -4.17
C ARG A 105 -2.65 -21.16 -3.00
N SER A 106 -2.41 -20.43 -1.92
CA SER A 106 -1.72 -20.95 -0.72
C SER A 106 -2.68 -21.48 0.33
N PHE A 107 -3.99 -21.34 0.10
CA PHE A 107 -5.04 -21.91 0.93
C PHE A 107 -5.34 -23.37 0.51
N PRO A 108 -6.01 -24.18 1.35
CA PRO A 108 -6.10 -25.64 1.19
C PRO A 108 -6.74 -26.13 -0.09
N THR A 109 -7.63 -25.34 -0.67
CA THR A 109 -8.54 -25.77 -1.73
C THR A 109 -8.42 -24.81 -2.89
N PRO A 110 -7.63 -25.15 -3.93
CA PRO A 110 -7.45 -24.30 -5.10
C PRO A 110 -8.81 -23.85 -5.62
N THR A 111 -9.16 -22.61 -5.30
CA THR A 111 -10.46 -22.07 -5.64
C THR A 111 -10.31 -21.20 -6.85
N ASN A 112 -11.19 -21.45 -7.81
CA ASN A 112 -11.39 -20.60 -8.96
C ASN A 112 -12.26 -19.38 -8.62
N SER A 113 -12.60 -19.17 -7.34
CA SER A 113 -13.30 -17.97 -6.91
C SER A 113 -12.46 -16.73 -7.18
N ILE A 114 -13.08 -15.80 -7.90
CA ILE A 114 -12.52 -14.47 -8.17
C ILE A 114 -12.82 -13.48 -7.06
N TRP A 115 -13.74 -13.83 -6.14
CA TRP A 115 -14.26 -12.93 -5.14
C TRP A 115 -13.20 -12.29 -4.23
N PRO A 116 -12.17 -13.02 -3.73
CA PRO A 116 -11.11 -12.39 -2.91
C PRO A 116 -10.39 -11.26 -3.64
N SER A 117 -10.03 -11.50 -4.90
CA SER A 117 -9.35 -10.50 -5.72
C SER A 117 -10.28 -9.37 -6.16
N THR A 118 -11.55 -9.67 -6.47
CA THR A 118 -12.54 -8.65 -6.80
C THR A 118 -12.74 -7.72 -5.62
N LEU A 119 -12.93 -8.24 -4.41
CA LEU A 119 -13.11 -7.43 -3.21
C LEU A 119 -11.85 -6.61 -2.89
N THR A 120 -10.66 -7.22 -2.91
CA THR A 120 -9.40 -6.47 -2.73
C THR A 120 -9.24 -5.36 -3.78
N GLY A 121 -9.57 -5.64 -5.04
CA GLY A 121 -9.51 -4.65 -6.12
C GLY A 121 -10.52 -3.52 -5.95
N LEU A 122 -11.76 -3.83 -5.55
CA LEU A 122 -12.81 -2.84 -5.28
C LEU A 122 -12.44 -1.94 -4.10
N LEU A 123 -11.95 -2.52 -2.99
CA LEU A 123 -11.47 -1.77 -1.84
C LEU A 123 -10.36 -0.79 -2.25
N ALA A 124 -9.39 -1.24 -3.05
CA ALA A 124 -8.32 -0.38 -3.53
C ALA A 124 -8.77 0.68 -4.56
N ALA A 125 -9.74 0.34 -5.41
CA ALA A 125 -10.29 1.27 -6.40
C ALA A 125 -11.07 2.40 -5.75
N LEU A 126 -11.88 2.07 -4.73
CA LEU A 126 -12.78 2.98 -4.01
C LEU A 126 -12.15 3.60 -2.76
N SER A 127 -10.94 3.19 -2.36
CA SER A 127 -10.31 3.71 -1.15
C SER A 127 -10.16 5.23 -1.22
N PRO A 128 -10.76 5.99 -0.28
CA PRO A 128 -10.66 7.45 -0.25
C PRO A 128 -9.20 7.91 -0.15
N LEU A 129 -8.40 7.20 0.64
CA LEU A 129 -6.96 7.42 0.77
C LEU A 129 -6.23 7.28 -0.58
N TYR A 130 -6.54 6.23 -1.35
CA TYR A 130 -5.87 5.98 -2.64
C TYR A 130 -6.31 6.95 -3.72
N VAL A 131 -7.55 7.44 -3.67
CA VAL A 131 -8.05 8.47 -4.60
C VAL A 131 -7.41 9.80 -4.26
N ALA A 132 -7.47 10.25 -3.00
CA ALA A 132 -6.86 11.51 -2.57
C ALA A 132 -5.38 11.60 -2.97
N TYR A 133 -4.57 10.59 -2.63
CA TYR A 133 -3.14 10.59 -2.96
C TYR A 133 -2.82 10.20 -4.42
N ALA A 134 -3.80 9.77 -5.21
CA ALA A 134 -3.63 9.68 -6.66
C ALA A 134 -3.80 11.05 -7.35
N GLN A 135 -4.47 12.00 -6.69
CA GLN A 135 -4.71 13.36 -7.16
C GLN A 135 -3.74 14.37 -6.54
N GLU A 136 -2.54 13.91 -6.17
CA GLU A 136 -1.49 14.76 -5.64
C GLU A 136 -0.16 14.54 -6.36
N VAL A 137 0.57 15.63 -6.58
CA VAL A 137 1.98 15.61 -7.01
C VAL A 137 2.89 15.27 -5.83
N ARG A 138 2.69 14.06 -5.26
CA ARG A 138 3.47 13.51 -4.14
C ARG A 138 3.84 12.05 -4.36
N SER A 139 4.82 11.57 -3.60
CA SER A 139 5.40 10.24 -3.76
C SER A 139 4.56 9.08 -3.20
N TYR A 140 3.49 9.36 -2.45
CA TYR A 140 2.71 8.35 -1.71
C TYR A 140 2.12 7.24 -2.59
N ALA A 141 1.55 7.59 -3.75
CA ALA A 141 1.05 6.61 -4.71
C ALA A 141 2.19 5.72 -5.27
N MET A 142 3.32 6.33 -5.61
CA MET A 142 4.51 5.64 -6.12
C MET A 142 5.08 4.67 -5.09
N ILE A 143 5.33 5.12 -3.85
CA ILE A 143 5.91 4.25 -2.83
C ILE A 143 4.98 3.09 -2.46
N THR A 144 3.68 3.32 -2.43
CA THR A 144 2.70 2.27 -2.13
C THR A 144 2.71 1.18 -3.20
N GLY A 145 2.78 1.57 -4.49
CA GLY A 145 2.92 0.64 -5.61
C GLY A 145 4.24 -0.13 -5.60
N LEU A 146 5.36 0.55 -5.36
CA LEU A 146 6.68 -0.08 -5.27
C LEU A 146 6.79 -1.05 -4.08
N ALA A 147 6.27 -0.68 -2.91
CA ALA A 147 6.26 -1.52 -1.72
C ALA A 147 5.44 -2.80 -1.93
N LEU A 148 4.28 -2.67 -2.58
CA LEU A 148 3.46 -3.80 -2.99
C LEU A 148 4.16 -4.69 -4.02
N ALA A 149 4.83 -4.11 -5.02
CA ALA A 149 5.60 -4.84 -6.02
C ALA A 149 6.76 -5.61 -5.39
N SER A 150 7.55 -4.97 -4.53
CA SER A 150 8.63 -5.62 -3.80
C SER A 150 8.10 -6.81 -2.97
N THR A 151 6.99 -6.61 -2.24
CA THR A 151 6.39 -7.67 -1.41
C THR A 151 5.75 -8.80 -2.24
N PHE A 152 5.15 -8.47 -3.39
CA PHE A 152 4.66 -9.47 -4.35
C PHE A 152 5.79 -10.34 -4.89
N VAL A 153 6.92 -9.72 -5.28
CA VAL A 153 8.09 -10.44 -5.79
C VAL A 153 8.73 -11.28 -4.69
N LEU A 154 8.82 -10.76 -3.46
CA LEU A 154 9.24 -11.52 -2.28
C LEU A 154 8.40 -12.79 -2.12
N TRP A 155 7.07 -12.68 -2.16
CA TRP A 155 6.20 -13.85 -2.07
C TRP A 155 6.48 -14.87 -3.19
N ARG A 156 6.67 -14.41 -4.42
CA ARG A 156 7.01 -15.28 -5.57
C ARG A 156 8.37 -15.96 -5.43
N LEU A 157 9.34 -15.30 -4.80
CA LEU A 157 10.66 -15.87 -4.50
C LEU A 157 10.56 -16.98 -3.45
N LEU A 158 9.79 -16.77 -2.38
CA LEU A 158 9.64 -17.71 -1.26
C LEU A 158 8.72 -18.89 -1.58
N PHE A 159 7.74 -18.68 -2.46
CA PHE A 159 6.73 -19.68 -2.83
C PHE A 159 6.66 -19.84 -4.34
N PRO A 160 7.68 -20.47 -4.96
CA PRO A 160 7.70 -20.72 -6.40
C PRO A 160 6.52 -21.63 -6.78
N GLY A 161 5.77 -21.20 -7.79
CA GLY A 161 4.48 -21.81 -8.12
C GLY A 161 4.58 -23.13 -8.88
N HIS A 162 5.72 -23.44 -9.50
CA HIS A 162 5.94 -24.68 -10.26
C HIS A 162 7.34 -25.23 -9.99
N ARG A 163 7.47 -26.56 -9.89
CA ARG A 163 8.77 -27.25 -9.76
C ARG A 163 9.74 -27.00 -10.94
N ARG A 164 9.24 -26.50 -12.08
CA ARG A 164 10.02 -26.11 -13.28
C ARG A 164 10.49 -24.65 -13.30
N ASP A 165 10.35 -23.89 -12.21
CA ASP A 165 10.97 -22.55 -12.13
C ASP A 165 12.51 -22.70 -12.13
N THR A 166 13.08 -22.63 -13.33
CA THR A 166 14.52 -22.68 -13.63
C THR A 166 15.31 -21.66 -12.81
N GLY A 167 16.59 -21.95 -12.51
CA GLY A 167 17.48 -21.04 -11.78
C GLY A 167 17.52 -19.61 -12.37
N ARG A 168 17.51 -19.48 -13.71
CA ARG A 168 17.50 -18.18 -14.40
C ARG A 168 16.29 -17.30 -14.05
N LYS A 169 15.09 -17.89 -13.98
CA LYS A 169 13.87 -17.18 -13.57
C LYS A 169 13.94 -16.69 -12.13
N ARG A 170 14.56 -17.49 -11.24
CA ARG A 170 14.76 -17.11 -9.83
C ARG A 170 15.77 -15.98 -9.67
N GLY A 171 16.88 -16.03 -10.41
CA GLY A 171 17.84 -14.92 -10.47
C GLY A 171 17.19 -13.61 -10.92
N GLY A 172 16.35 -13.66 -11.96
CA GLY A 172 15.59 -12.51 -12.43
C GLY A 172 14.62 -11.95 -11.37
N LEU A 173 13.91 -12.81 -10.63
CA LEU A 173 13.04 -12.37 -9.53
C LEU A 173 13.85 -11.77 -8.37
N LEU A 174 15.02 -12.32 -8.06
CA LEU A 174 15.88 -11.80 -7.00
C LEU A 174 16.40 -10.40 -7.36
N MET A 175 16.86 -10.24 -8.60
CA MET A 175 17.29 -8.94 -9.13
C MET A 175 16.14 -7.93 -9.12
N LEU A 176 14.94 -8.34 -9.55
CA LEU A 176 13.76 -7.48 -9.50
C LEU A 176 13.39 -7.07 -8.06
N TYR A 177 13.49 -7.99 -7.10
CA TYR A 177 13.30 -7.68 -5.68
C TYR A 177 14.32 -6.64 -5.20
N ILE A 178 15.61 -6.83 -5.50
CA ILE A 178 16.68 -5.89 -5.13
C ILE A 178 16.39 -4.49 -5.69
N ILE A 179 16.06 -4.39 -6.99
CA ILE A 179 15.77 -3.12 -7.66
C ILE A 179 14.55 -2.43 -7.06
N LEU A 180 13.44 -3.16 -6.86
CA LEU A 180 12.20 -2.58 -6.31
C LEU A 180 12.40 -2.12 -4.86
N THR A 181 13.10 -2.90 -4.04
CA THR A 181 13.38 -2.55 -2.65
C THR A 181 14.31 -1.35 -2.54
N ALA A 182 15.35 -1.27 -3.38
CA ALA A 182 16.18 -0.08 -3.48
C ALA A 182 15.36 1.14 -3.93
N ALA A 183 14.51 0.99 -4.96
CA ALA A 183 13.63 2.06 -5.44
C ALA A 183 12.69 2.58 -4.34
N CYS A 184 12.18 1.71 -3.46
CA CYS A 184 11.41 2.13 -2.28
C CYS A 184 12.23 3.06 -1.38
N LEU A 185 13.46 2.69 -1.02
CA LEU A 185 14.34 3.50 -0.17
C LEU A 185 14.68 4.85 -0.81
N TYR A 186 14.87 4.87 -2.13
CA TYR A 186 15.07 6.09 -2.91
C TYR A 186 13.82 6.96 -3.09
N THR A 187 12.63 6.44 -2.77
CA THR A 187 11.36 7.17 -2.87
C THR A 187 10.88 7.70 -1.53
N HIS A 188 11.09 6.93 -0.45
CA HIS A 188 10.67 7.32 0.89
C HIS A 188 11.49 6.61 1.98
N TYR A 189 12.04 7.35 2.95
CA TYR A 189 12.90 6.77 3.99
C TYR A 189 12.20 5.76 4.91
N PHE A 190 10.91 5.95 5.19
CA PHE A 190 10.12 4.96 5.95
C PHE A 190 9.99 3.59 5.27
N SER A 191 10.43 3.43 4.02
CA SER A 191 10.61 2.12 3.40
C SER A 191 11.60 1.22 4.13
N ILE A 192 12.45 1.78 5.01
CA ILE A 192 13.28 0.97 5.90
C ILE A 192 12.43 0.07 6.83
N PHE A 193 11.24 0.54 7.22
CA PHE A 193 10.32 -0.25 8.02
C PHE A 193 9.67 -1.38 7.23
N LEU A 194 9.44 -1.17 5.93
CA LEU A 194 9.06 -2.26 5.01
C LEU A 194 10.18 -3.31 4.94
N LEU A 195 11.44 -2.87 4.83
CA LEU A 195 12.59 -3.79 4.80
C LEU A 195 12.69 -4.62 6.08
N LEU A 196 12.44 -4.01 7.25
CA LEU A 196 12.37 -4.69 8.54
C LEU A 196 11.32 -5.81 8.52
N PHE A 197 10.10 -5.51 8.06
CA PHE A 197 9.04 -6.51 7.89
C PHE A 197 9.48 -7.65 6.95
N GLN A 198 10.03 -7.33 5.78
CA GLN A 198 10.39 -8.32 4.78
C GLN A 198 11.47 -9.28 5.28
N ASN A 199 12.47 -8.76 6.00
CA ASN A 199 13.52 -9.55 6.64
C ASN A 199 12.94 -10.46 7.74
N LEU A 200 12.05 -9.94 8.58
CA LEU A 200 11.39 -10.74 9.61
C LEU A 200 10.54 -11.86 9.00
N PHE A 201 9.77 -11.57 7.95
CA PHE A 201 8.96 -12.58 7.27
C PHE A 201 9.82 -13.64 6.60
N TRP A 202 10.91 -13.25 5.94
CA TRP A 202 11.89 -14.18 5.37
C TRP A 202 12.50 -15.09 6.44
N PHE A 203 12.85 -14.54 7.60
CA PHE A 203 13.39 -15.32 8.71
C PHE A 203 12.39 -16.36 9.24
N ILE A 204 11.13 -15.97 9.43
CA ILE A 204 10.04 -16.89 9.82
C ILE A 204 9.86 -17.99 8.77
N TRP A 205 9.89 -17.64 7.49
CA TRP A 205 9.81 -18.61 6.39
C TRP A 205 10.98 -19.61 6.43
N LEU A 206 12.20 -19.14 6.64
CA LEU A 206 13.39 -20.00 6.72
C LEU A 206 13.34 -20.97 7.90
N LEU A 207 12.93 -20.49 9.09
CA LEU A 207 12.75 -21.32 10.28
C LEU A 207 11.68 -22.39 10.06
N ARG A 208 10.57 -22.06 9.41
CA ARG A 208 9.55 -23.06 9.03
C ARG A 208 10.08 -24.06 8.00
N GLY A 209 10.96 -23.64 7.09
CA GLY A 209 11.68 -24.55 6.21
C GLY A 209 12.49 -25.60 6.98
N LYS A 210 13.19 -25.18 8.04
CA LYS A 210 13.94 -26.05 8.95
C LYS A 210 13.03 -26.99 9.74
N PHE A 211 12.07 -26.44 10.50
CA PHE A 211 11.33 -27.19 11.52
C PHE A 211 10.12 -27.95 10.98
N ILE A 212 9.53 -27.51 9.87
CA ILE A 212 8.33 -28.15 9.29
C ILE A 212 8.72 -28.97 8.06
N HIS A 213 9.52 -28.39 7.15
CA HIS A 213 9.89 -29.03 5.89
C HIS A 213 11.24 -29.74 5.93
N HIS A 214 11.90 -29.78 7.10
CA HIS A 214 13.15 -30.50 7.33
C HIS A 214 14.24 -30.17 6.30
N TYR A 215 14.38 -28.88 5.97
CA TYR A 215 15.43 -28.42 5.06
C TYR A 215 16.81 -28.87 5.54
N LYS A 216 17.58 -29.51 4.65
CA LYS A 216 18.98 -29.84 4.90
C LYS A 216 19.78 -28.57 5.20
N THR A 217 20.80 -28.66 6.05
CA THR A 217 21.67 -27.54 6.44
C THR A 217 22.24 -26.79 5.23
N LYS A 218 22.69 -27.52 4.19
CA LYS A 218 23.18 -26.91 2.94
C LYS A 218 22.12 -26.05 2.25
N THR A 219 20.88 -26.51 2.19
CA THR A 219 19.76 -25.76 1.62
C THR A 219 19.49 -24.49 2.40
N MET A 220 19.51 -24.56 3.74
CA MET A 220 19.36 -23.38 4.58
C MET A 220 20.48 -22.35 4.34
N ALA A 221 21.74 -22.81 4.31
CA ALA A 221 22.90 -21.95 4.08
C ALA A 221 22.82 -21.22 2.73
N VAL A 222 22.39 -21.90 1.66
CA VAL A 222 22.20 -21.27 0.34
C VAL A 222 21.12 -20.18 0.39
N HIS A 223 19.96 -20.44 1.01
CA HIS A 223 18.92 -19.41 1.12
C HIS A 223 19.38 -18.22 1.97
N ALA A 224 20.09 -18.48 3.07
CA ALA A 224 20.65 -17.44 3.92
C ALA A 224 21.70 -16.60 3.18
N MET A 225 22.63 -17.24 2.48
CA MET A 225 23.65 -16.56 1.67
C MET A 225 23.00 -15.69 0.59
N LEU A 226 22.06 -16.23 -0.18
CA LEU A 226 21.37 -15.47 -1.23
C LEU A 226 20.59 -14.28 -0.67
N TRP A 227 20.00 -14.43 0.50
CA TRP A 227 19.29 -13.33 1.17
C TRP A 227 20.25 -12.27 1.69
N VAL A 228 21.34 -12.66 2.38
CA VAL A 228 22.36 -11.71 2.84
C VAL A 228 22.95 -10.93 1.66
N VAL A 229 23.31 -11.62 0.57
CA VAL A 229 23.82 -10.97 -0.64
C VAL A 229 22.77 -10.03 -1.24
N SER A 230 21.48 -10.36 -1.22
CA SER A 230 20.45 -9.46 -1.72
C SER A 230 20.29 -8.21 -0.86
N GLN A 231 20.33 -8.34 0.48
CA GLN A 231 20.29 -7.18 1.38
C GLN A 231 21.54 -6.31 1.25
N MET A 232 22.72 -6.91 1.08
CA MET A 232 23.97 -6.18 0.80
C MET A 232 23.88 -5.44 -0.54
N ALA A 233 23.31 -6.06 -1.58
CA ALA A 233 23.10 -5.40 -2.86
C ALA A 233 22.13 -4.22 -2.76
N VAL A 234 21.03 -4.35 -2.01
CA VAL A 234 20.13 -3.22 -1.70
C VAL A 234 20.87 -2.11 -0.97
N GLY A 235 21.65 -2.44 0.05
CA GLY A 235 22.46 -1.48 0.80
C GLY A 235 23.51 -0.78 -0.06
N LEU A 236 24.19 -1.51 -0.94
CA LEU A 236 25.18 -0.97 -1.88
C LEU A 236 24.52 -0.03 -2.90
N LEU A 237 23.36 -0.40 -3.43
CA LEU A 237 22.60 0.46 -4.34
C LEU A 237 22.14 1.75 -3.66
N PHE A 238 21.78 1.68 -2.37
CA PHE A 238 21.38 2.86 -1.59
C PHE A 238 22.56 3.65 -1.00
N ALA A 239 23.77 3.09 -1.01
CA ALA A 239 24.95 3.68 -0.40
C ALA A 239 25.23 5.14 -0.82
N PRO A 240 25.08 5.54 -2.10
CA PRO A 240 25.28 6.93 -2.52
C PRO A 240 24.34 7.92 -1.82
N GLN A 241 23.18 7.45 -1.39
CA GLN A 241 22.16 8.27 -0.73
C GLN A 241 22.34 8.33 0.80
N LEU A 242 23.19 7.47 1.40
CA LEU A 242 23.33 7.37 2.86
C LEU A 242 23.78 8.68 3.50
N LEU A 243 24.71 9.41 2.88
CA LEU A 243 25.20 10.69 3.41
C LEU A 243 24.09 11.74 3.42
N LEU A 244 23.31 11.81 2.33
CA LEU A 244 22.16 12.71 2.24
C LEU A 244 21.08 12.30 3.25
N ALA A 245 20.76 11.01 3.33
CA ALA A 245 19.79 10.49 4.28
C ALA A 245 20.19 10.77 5.74
N ALA A 246 21.48 10.59 6.08
CA ALA A 246 21.98 10.90 7.41
C ALA A 246 21.74 12.38 7.75
N ARG A 247 22.14 13.30 6.87
CA ARG A 247 21.90 14.75 7.03
C ARG A 247 20.40 15.06 7.20
N GLN A 248 19.56 14.54 6.31
CA GLN A 248 18.13 14.85 6.26
C GLN A 248 17.37 14.28 7.48
N ILE A 249 17.71 13.06 7.90
CA ILE A 249 17.04 12.40 9.03
C ILE A 249 17.50 12.99 10.38
N THR A 250 18.79 13.23 10.57
CA THR A 250 19.28 13.76 11.87
C THR A 250 19.08 15.27 12.00
N GLY A 251 19.03 15.99 10.88
CA GLY A 251 18.83 17.44 10.87
C GLY A 251 17.37 17.88 10.99
N TYR A 252 16.41 16.98 10.73
CA TYR A 252 15.00 17.33 10.82
C TYR A 252 14.54 17.52 12.27
N THR A 253 14.09 18.74 12.57
CA THR A 253 13.39 19.08 13.81
C THR A 253 12.22 20.00 13.47
N ASN A 254 11.06 19.74 14.07
CA ASN A 254 9.92 20.64 13.99
C ASN A 254 9.45 20.94 15.43
N PRO A 255 9.79 22.11 15.98
CA PRO A 255 9.49 22.44 17.37
C PRO A 255 7.99 22.58 17.65
N ASN A 256 7.16 22.72 16.60
CA ASN A 256 5.72 22.88 16.71
C ASN A 256 4.97 21.54 16.78
N LEU A 257 5.66 20.42 16.60
CA LEU A 257 5.05 19.08 16.60
C LEU A 257 5.40 18.34 17.89
N ALA A 258 4.37 17.84 18.58
CA ALA A 258 4.51 16.92 19.70
C ALA A 258 4.32 15.46 19.24
N PRO A 259 4.98 14.48 19.89
CA PRO A 259 4.69 13.07 19.63
C PRO A 259 3.20 12.77 19.90
N PRO A 260 2.51 12.06 19.00
CA PRO A 260 1.14 11.65 19.25
C PRO A 260 1.09 10.59 20.35
N SER A 261 -0.01 10.58 21.12
CA SER A 261 -0.31 9.44 21.98
C SER A 261 -0.53 8.16 21.15
N LEU A 262 -0.37 6.99 21.76
CA LEU A 262 -0.61 5.72 21.05
C LEU A 262 -2.05 5.61 20.52
N LEU A 263 -3.02 6.08 21.31
CA LEU A 263 -4.43 6.03 20.92
C LEU A 263 -4.71 6.95 19.73
N ASP A 264 -4.20 8.19 19.76
CA ASP A 264 -4.33 9.15 18.65
C ASP A 264 -3.66 8.64 17.37
N PHE A 265 -2.45 8.09 17.51
CA PHE A 265 -1.72 7.50 16.39
C PHE A 265 -2.50 6.35 15.73
N ILE A 266 -3.00 5.41 16.53
CA ILE A 266 -3.76 4.26 16.03
C ILE A 266 -5.10 4.71 15.45
N SER A 267 -5.83 5.60 16.13
CA SER A 267 -7.16 6.02 15.69
C SER A 267 -7.10 6.78 14.37
N ARG A 268 -6.21 7.78 14.24
CA ARG A 268 -6.03 8.57 13.02
C ARG A 268 -5.51 7.72 11.87
N SER A 269 -4.56 6.82 12.13
CA SER A 269 -4.08 5.87 11.11
C SER A 269 -5.20 4.93 10.65
N TRP A 270 -5.93 4.34 11.58
CA TRP A 270 -6.99 3.38 11.27
C TRP A 270 -8.14 4.06 10.53
N GLN A 271 -8.55 5.27 10.94
CA GLN A 271 -9.54 6.09 10.24
C GLN A 271 -9.10 6.36 8.79
N ALA A 272 -7.88 6.87 8.59
CA ALA A 272 -7.37 7.17 7.26
C ALA A 272 -7.34 5.94 6.33
N TYR A 273 -6.96 4.77 6.86
CA TYR A 273 -6.83 3.53 6.06
C TYR A 273 -8.16 2.81 5.83
N THR A 274 -9.18 3.11 6.63
CA THR A 274 -10.49 2.48 6.54
C THR A 274 -11.54 3.46 6.05
N THR A 275 -12.00 4.39 6.86
CA THR A 275 -13.12 5.27 6.51
C THR A 275 -12.73 6.45 5.63
N GLY A 276 -11.44 6.80 5.55
CA GLY A 276 -10.94 7.90 4.74
C GLY A 276 -10.61 9.16 5.55
N LEU A 277 -10.17 10.20 4.85
CA LEU A 277 -9.64 11.44 5.46
C LEU A 277 -10.70 12.51 5.72
N THR A 278 -11.90 12.36 5.15
CA THR A 278 -12.90 13.43 5.01
C THR A 278 -14.22 13.13 5.71
N ILE A 279 -14.21 12.17 6.63
CA ILE A 279 -15.35 11.87 7.51
C ILE A 279 -14.98 12.32 8.90
N ASP A 280 -15.91 13.02 9.57
CA ASP A 280 -15.72 13.45 10.95
C ASP A 280 -15.44 12.25 11.87
N PRO A 281 -14.60 12.40 12.92
CA PRO A 281 -14.19 11.28 13.76
C PRO A 281 -15.35 10.48 14.38
N SER A 282 -16.42 11.16 14.82
CA SER A 282 -17.59 10.54 15.45
C SER A 282 -18.26 9.46 14.57
N PRO A 283 -18.74 9.76 13.34
CA PRO A 283 -19.27 8.74 12.44
C PRO A 283 -18.21 7.74 11.94
N ALA A 284 -16.93 8.15 11.86
CA ALA A 284 -15.85 7.26 11.43
C ALA A 284 -15.65 6.07 12.39
N HIS A 285 -15.86 6.25 13.69
CA HIS A 285 -15.68 5.18 14.69
C HIS A 285 -16.53 3.93 14.42
N TRP A 286 -17.76 4.10 13.91
CA TRP A 286 -18.62 2.97 13.54
C TRP A 286 -18.06 2.19 12.35
N GLY A 287 -17.60 2.89 11.31
CA GLY A 287 -16.95 2.27 10.14
C GLY A 287 -15.64 1.57 10.51
N MET A 288 -14.84 2.19 11.37
CA MET A 288 -13.61 1.62 11.92
C MET A 288 -13.87 0.32 12.70
N GLY A 289 -14.90 0.32 13.56
CA GLY A 289 -15.31 -0.86 14.33
C GLY A 289 -15.83 -1.99 13.43
N LEU A 290 -16.61 -1.64 12.39
CA LEU A 290 -17.08 -2.59 11.38
C LEU A 290 -15.91 -3.30 10.68
N VAL A 291 -14.89 -2.57 10.22
CA VAL A 291 -13.72 -3.17 9.56
C VAL A 291 -12.98 -4.12 10.49
N ALA A 292 -12.75 -3.72 11.74
CA ALA A 292 -12.08 -4.55 12.72
C ALA A 292 -12.85 -5.85 12.98
N ALA A 293 -14.18 -5.76 13.15
CA ALA A 293 -15.05 -6.91 13.33
C ALA A 293 -15.03 -7.85 12.11
N VAL A 294 -15.09 -7.31 10.89
CA VAL A 294 -15.04 -8.09 9.65
C VAL A 294 -13.72 -8.85 9.54
N ILE A 295 -12.58 -8.22 9.81
CA ILE A 295 -11.27 -8.89 9.80
C ILE A 295 -11.22 -9.99 10.87
N GLY A 296 -11.61 -9.66 12.11
CA GLY A 296 -11.58 -10.61 13.22
C GLY A 296 -12.44 -11.85 12.97
N VAL A 297 -13.72 -11.65 12.62
CA VAL A 297 -14.67 -12.75 12.35
C VAL A 297 -14.24 -13.56 11.13
N SER A 298 -13.91 -12.89 10.01
CA SER A 298 -13.56 -13.61 8.78
C SER A 298 -12.31 -14.48 8.95
N TRP A 299 -11.24 -13.95 9.56
CA TRP A 299 -10.02 -14.73 9.78
C TRP A 299 -10.17 -15.78 10.88
N ALA A 300 -10.97 -15.54 11.93
CA ALA A 300 -11.32 -16.59 12.89
C ALA A 300 -11.96 -17.79 12.18
N ILE A 301 -12.88 -17.55 11.23
CA ILE A 301 -13.49 -18.61 10.42
C ILE A 301 -12.47 -19.28 9.49
N GLN A 302 -11.62 -18.50 8.81
CA GLN A 302 -10.57 -19.09 7.97
C GLN A 302 -9.64 -19.99 8.81
N PHE A 303 -9.33 -19.59 10.03
CA PHE A 303 -8.53 -20.38 10.97
C PHE A 303 -9.27 -21.56 11.59
N THR A 304 -10.60 -21.65 11.59
CA THR A 304 -11.29 -22.86 12.06
C THR A 304 -11.41 -23.88 10.94
N VAL A 305 -11.70 -23.43 9.71
CA VAL A 305 -11.99 -24.35 8.60
C VAL A 305 -10.75 -24.77 7.82
N ASN A 306 -9.80 -23.86 7.59
CA ASN A 306 -8.70 -24.08 6.65
C ASN A 306 -7.36 -24.44 7.33
N ARG A 307 -7.36 -24.85 8.61
CA ARG A 307 -6.11 -25.19 9.32
C ARG A 307 -5.31 -26.28 8.59
N PRO A 308 -3.97 -26.20 8.56
CA PRO A 308 -3.08 -25.13 9.07
C PRO A 308 -2.67 -24.10 7.99
N ARG A 309 -3.29 -24.09 6.81
CA ARG A 309 -2.71 -23.49 5.60
C ARG A 309 -2.83 -21.96 5.42
N PRO A 310 -3.83 -21.22 5.93
CA PRO A 310 -3.88 -19.76 5.74
C PRO A 310 -2.84 -19.02 6.60
N ILE A 311 -2.09 -19.73 7.44
CA ILE A 311 -1.18 -19.13 8.41
C ILE A 311 -0.08 -18.28 7.76
N LEU A 312 0.52 -18.72 6.65
CA LEU A 312 1.61 -17.97 6.02
C LEU A 312 1.13 -16.68 5.33
N PRO A 313 0.06 -16.71 4.50
CA PRO A 313 -0.56 -15.48 4.01
C PRO A 313 -0.99 -14.55 5.16
N PHE A 314 -1.62 -15.08 6.20
CA PHE A 314 -2.01 -14.26 7.35
C PHE A 314 -0.81 -13.62 8.04
N THR A 315 0.24 -14.40 8.35
CA THR A 315 1.47 -13.90 8.99
C THR A 315 2.15 -12.84 8.13
N LEU A 316 2.23 -13.02 6.81
CA LEU A 316 2.75 -11.98 5.91
C LEU A 316 1.99 -10.67 6.10
N LEU A 317 0.66 -10.73 5.98
CA LEU A 317 -0.18 -9.54 5.96
C LEU A 317 -0.23 -8.86 7.34
N LEU A 318 -0.29 -9.66 8.41
CA LEU A 318 -0.24 -9.15 9.78
C LEU A 318 1.09 -8.43 10.04
N LEU A 319 2.23 -9.05 9.69
CA LEU A 319 3.54 -8.42 9.89
C LEU A 319 3.74 -7.20 8.99
N TRP A 320 3.26 -7.25 7.76
CA TRP A 320 3.34 -6.10 6.85
C TRP A 320 2.54 -4.90 7.38
N PHE A 321 1.39 -5.15 8.01
CA PHE A 321 0.61 -4.08 8.64
C PHE A 321 1.27 -3.59 9.95
N SER A 322 1.60 -4.50 10.86
CA SER A 322 1.93 -4.15 12.24
C SER A 322 3.39 -3.71 12.44
N VAL A 323 4.36 -4.36 11.77
CA VAL A 323 5.78 -4.08 12.00
C VAL A 323 6.14 -2.66 11.57
N PRO A 324 5.79 -2.18 10.35
CA PRO A 324 6.13 -0.82 9.97
C PRO A 324 5.37 0.23 10.78
N LEU A 325 4.10 -0.05 11.13
CA LEU A 325 3.29 0.82 11.96
C LEU A 325 3.88 1.01 13.36
N ALA A 326 4.31 -0.09 14.01
CA ALA A 326 4.97 -0.03 15.32
C ALA A 326 6.33 0.66 15.25
N ALA A 327 7.15 0.35 14.23
CA ALA A 327 8.46 0.99 14.05
C ALA A 327 8.35 2.50 13.86
N TYR A 328 7.37 2.95 13.07
CA TYR A 328 7.10 4.38 12.89
C TYR A 328 6.65 5.05 14.19
N PHE A 329 5.74 4.44 14.95
CA PHE A 329 5.33 4.98 16.26
C PHE A 329 6.52 5.18 17.21
N ILE A 330 7.44 4.22 17.27
CA ILE A 330 8.65 4.31 18.09
C ILE A 330 9.53 5.50 17.66
N ILE A 331 9.70 5.72 16.35
CA ILE A 331 10.49 6.84 15.84
C ILE A 331 9.80 8.19 16.09
N LEU A 332 8.47 8.25 15.97
CA LEU A 332 7.70 9.47 16.27
C LEU A 332 7.87 9.98 17.70
N GLN A 333 8.19 9.10 18.66
CA GLN A 333 8.48 9.49 20.04
C GLN A 333 9.77 10.33 20.16
N ARG A 334 10.67 10.24 19.18
CA ARG A 334 11.92 11.00 19.14
C ARG A 334 11.89 12.13 18.11
N GLN A 335 11.21 11.92 16.99
CA GLN A 335 11.13 12.87 15.88
C GLN A 335 9.67 13.04 15.43
N PRO A 336 8.91 13.94 16.08
CA PRO A 336 7.51 14.18 15.77
C PRO A 336 7.31 14.67 14.33
N SER A 337 6.57 13.88 13.56
CA SER A 337 6.23 14.16 12.16
C SER A 337 4.99 13.36 11.75
N PHE A 338 4.02 13.21 12.66
CA PHE A 338 2.94 12.25 12.43
C PHE A 338 1.93 12.74 11.41
N GLU A 339 1.87 12.04 10.28
CA GLU A 339 0.70 12.04 9.41
C GLU A 339 0.40 10.64 8.86
N PRO A 340 -0.88 10.19 8.78
CA PRO A 340 -1.22 8.83 8.35
C PRO A 340 -0.69 8.47 6.95
N ARG A 341 -0.59 9.45 6.05
CA ARG A 341 -0.10 9.24 4.67
C ARG A 341 1.33 8.72 4.59
N TYR A 342 2.17 9.01 5.58
CA TYR A 342 3.58 8.60 5.57
C TYR A 342 3.77 7.08 5.67
N LEU A 343 2.74 6.35 6.14
CA LEU A 343 2.73 4.89 6.16
C LEU A 343 1.67 4.27 5.24
N MET A 344 1.19 5.01 4.23
CA MET A 344 0.26 4.47 3.21
C MET A 344 0.75 3.15 2.58
N LEU A 345 2.08 2.94 2.51
CA LEU A 345 2.73 1.72 2.02
C LEU A 345 2.35 0.42 2.73
N ILE A 346 1.75 0.48 3.93
CA ILE A 346 1.28 -0.72 4.67
C ILE A 346 -0.14 -1.13 4.28
N THR A 347 -0.95 -0.20 3.76
CA THR A 347 -2.38 -0.42 3.49
C THR A 347 -2.71 -1.50 2.45
N PRO A 348 -1.83 -1.86 1.48
CA PRO A 348 -2.09 -3.03 0.64
C PRO A 348 -2.31 -4.32 1.46
N SER A 349 -1.65 -4.47 2.61
CA SER A 349 -1.84 -5.62 3.49
C SER A 349 -3.27 -5.68 4.08
N LEU A 350 -3.84 -4.52 4.43
CA LEU A 350 -5.20 -4.39 4.96
C LEU A 350 -6.25 -4.81 3.92
N PHE A 351 -6.11 -4.33 2.68
CA PHE A 351 -7.04 -4.70 1.60
C PHE A 351 -6.93 -6.17 1.19
N LEU A 352 -5.73 -6.77 1.32
CA LEU A 352 -5.54 -8.20 1.15
C LEU A 352 -6.13 -9.00 2.32
N LEU A 353 -6.01 -8.53 3.57
CA LEU A 353 -6.63 -9.17 4.74
C LEU A 353 -8.15 -9.22 4.59
N LEU A 354 -8.77 -8.10 4.23
CA LEU A 354 -10.21 -8.02 4.01
C LEU A 354 -10.66 -8.90 2.85
N GLY A 355 -10.00 -8.77 1.69
CA GLY A 355 -10.38 -9.55 0.51
C GLY A 355 -10.19 -11.04 0.68
N LEU A 356 -9.09 -11.50 1.28
CA LEU A 356 -8.86 -12.93 1.52
C LEU A 356 -9.75 -13.49 2.63
N GLY A 357 -9.92 -12.75 3.73
CA GLY A 357 -10.76 -13.16 4.85
C GLY A 357 -12.21 -13.38 4.43
N CYS A 358 -12.83 -12.35 3.83
CA CYS A 358 -14.23 -12.38 3.38
C CYS A 358 -14.43 -13.15 2.08
N GLY A 359 -13.41 -13.17 1.23
CA GLY A 359 -13.56 -13.60 -0.15
C GLY A 359 -13.35 -15.09 -0.38
N TYR A 360 -12.53 -15.73 0.46
CA TYR A 360 -12.06 -17.08 0.20
C TYR A 360 -13.16 -18.11 0.49
N PRO A 361 -13.66 -18.83 -0.53
CA PRO A 361 -14.73 -19.79 -0.33
C PRO A 361 -14.24 -20.98 0.49
N ILE A 362 -15.08 -21.37 1.42
CA ILE A 362 -14.92 -22.59 2.18
C ILE A 362 -15.65 -23.71 1.43
N PRO A 363 -14.95 -24.73 0.93
CA PRO A 363 -15.62 -25.85 0.27
C PRO A 363 -16.44 -26.65 1.28
N ILE A 364 -17.67 -27.02 0.88
CA ILE A 364 -18.48 -27.99 1.62
C ILE A 364 -17.75 -29.32 1.51
N SER A 365 -17.25 -29.84 2.63
CA SER A 365 -16.80 -31.23 2.67
C SER A 365 -18.04 -32.11 2.63
N GLN A 366 -18.34 -32.71 1.48
CA GLN A 366 -19.32 -33.79 1.38
C GLN A 366 -18.81 -35.11 2.03
N SER A 367 -17.59 -35.12 2.57
CA SER A 367 -17.05 -36.31 3.22
C SER A 367 -17.82 -36.63 4.51
N PRO A 368 -18.39 -37.84 4.65
CA PRO A 368 -19.05 -38.29 5.87
C PRO A 368 -18.10 -38.48 7.07
N ASN A 369 -16.79 -38.23 6.90
CA ASN A 369 -15.76 -38.34 7.94
C ASN A 369 -15.23 -36.98 8.44
N SER A 370 -15.81 -35.85 8.04
CA SER A 370 -15.41 -34.54 8.61
C SER A 370 -15.76 -34.48 10.10
N SER A 371 -14.82 -34.01 10.93
CA SER A 371 -15.02 -33.90 12.37
C SER A 371 -16.14 -32.90 12.71
N PRO A 372 -16.88 -33.07 13.83
CA PRO A 372 -17.94 -32.17 14.25
C PRO A 372 -17.57 -30.67 14.23
N PRO A 373 -16.40 -30.22 14.74
CA PRO A 373 -16.02 -28.81 14.70
C PRO A 373 -15.82 -28.28 13.27
N VAL A 374 -15.37 -29.12 12.33
CA VAL A 374 -15.22 -28.72 10.92
C VAL A 374 -16.58 -28.58 10.24
N ARG A 375 -17.54 -29.47 10.52
CA ARG A 375 -18.91 -29.34 10.00
C ARG A 375 -19.61 -28.11 10.54
N ILE A 376 -19.53 -27.88 11.85
CA ILE A 376 -20.09 -26.67 12.48
C ILE A 376 -19.48 -25.43 11.85
N ALA A 377 -18.15 -25.36 11.72
CA ALA A 377 -17.49 -24.20 11.12
C ALA A 377 -17.87 -24.00 9.63
N GLN A 378 -18.06 -25.07 8.87
CA GLN A 378 -18.57 -25.00 7.49
C GLN A 378 -20.00 -24.46 7.44
N THR A 379 -20.93 -25.03 8.22
CA THR A 379 -22.32 -24.58 8.28
C THR A 379 -22.43 -23.14 8.78
N THR A 380 -21.70 -22.79 9.84
CA THR A 380 -21.63 -21.43 10.38
C THR A 380 -21.08 -20.45 9.34
N HIS A 381 -20.04 -20.79 8.58
CA HIS A 381 -19.56 -19.92 7.50
C HIS A 381 -20.60 -19.75 6.39
N TYR A 382 -21.26 -20.83 5.96
CA TYR A 382 -22.31 -20.74 4.95
C TYR A 382 -23.46 -19.82 5.41
N ALA A 383 -23.83 -19.90 6.69
CA ALA A 383 -24.81 -19.01 7.30
C ALA A 383 -24.30 -17.55 7.44
N LEU A 384 -23.01 -17.35 7.74
CA LEU A 384 -22.40 -16.02 7.89
C LEU A 384 -21.96 -15.38 6.57
N ARG A 385 -21.91 -16.13 5.47
CA ARG A 385 -21.44 -15.62 4.18
C ARG A 385 -22.30 -14.45 3.65
N PRO A 386 -23.64 -14.51 3.67
CA PRO A 386 -24.48 -13.34 3.37
C PRO A 386 -24.12 -12.15 4.27
N THR A 387 -23.90 -12.37 5.57
CA THR A 387 -23.47 -11.34 6.51
C THR A 387 -22.13 -10.73 6.08
N LEU A 388 -21.11 -11.53 5.77
CA LEU A 388 -19.82 -11.02 5.30
C LEU A 388 -19.93 -10.22 4.00
N HIS A 389 -20.83 -10.60 3.08
CA HIS A 389 -21.12 -9.83 1.88
C HIS A 389 -21.82 -8.50 2.21
N ILE A 390 -22.78 -8.49 3.12
CA ILE A 390 -23.46 -7.27 3.59
C ILE A 390 -22.44 -6.34 4.27
N LEU A 391 -21.59 -6.85 5.16
CA LEU A 391 -20.57 -6.05 5.84
C LEU A 391 -19.53 -5.51 4.84
N SER A 392 -19.18 -6.29 3.81
CA SER A 392 -18.32 -5.81 2.71
C SER A 392 -19.01 -4.69 1.91
N ALA A 393 -20.32 -4.80 1.65
CA ALA A 393 -21.08 -3.76 0.96
C ALA A 393 -21.20 -2.48 1.80
N LEU A 394 -21.44 -2.61 3.11
CA LEU A 394 -21.45 -1.49 4.04
C LEU A 394 -20.10 -0.79 4.11
N LEU A 395 -19.00 -1.55 4.09
CA LEU A 395 -17.65 -0.98 4.01
C LEU A 395 -17.43 -0.17 2.72
N LEU A 396 -17.85 -0.71 1.57
CA LEU A 396 -17.77 0.02 0.29
C LEU A 396 -18.67 1.26 0.28
N LEU A 397 -19.81 1.21 0.97
CA LEU A 397 -20.67 2.38 1.17
C LEU A 397 -19.94 3.47 1.97
N THR A 398 -19.26 3.11 3.07
CA THR A 398 -18.46 4.08 3.84
C THR A 398 -17.38 4.75 2.98
N PHE A 399 -16.70 3.99 2.12
CA PHE A 399 -15.70 4.54 1.18
C PHE A 399 -16.36 5.52 0.20
N THR A 400 -17.52 5.16 -0.33
CA THR A 400 -18.28 6.00 -1.27
C THR A 400 -18.73 7.30 -0.61
N LEU A 401 -19.18 7.26 0.64
CA LEU A 401 -19.56 8.44 1.42
C LEU A 401 -18.36 9.35 1.70
N SER A 402 -17.18 8.78 2.04
CA SER A 402 -15.96 9.57 2.20
C SER A 402 -15.50 10.20 0.88
N LEU A 403 -15.58 9.48 -0.23
CA LEU A 403 -15.28 10.04 -1.55
C LEU A 403 -16.23 11.18 -1.91
N LEU A 404 -17.53 11.05 -1.62
CA LEU A 404 -18.49 12.13 -1.81
C LEU A 404 -18.08 13.35 -0.98
N SER A 405 -17.82 13.17 0.32
CA SER A 405 -17.35 14.23 1.21
C SER A 405 -16.08 14.90 0.70
N TYR A 406 -15.11 14.14 0.16
CA TYR A 406 -13.86 14.67 -0.40
C TYR A 406 -14.09 15.67 -1.55
N TYR A 407 -15.15 15.50 -2.35
CA TYR A 407 -15.44 16.40 -3.47
C TYR A 407 -16.50 17.46 -3.19
N THR A 408 -17.26 17.34 -2.10
CA THR A 408 -18.41 18.23 -1.81
C THR A 408 -18.32 18.99 -0.50
N ASN A 409 -17.49 18.54 0.46
CA ASN A 409 -17.36 19.21 1.74
C ASN A 409 -16.18 20.18 1.73
N GLU A 410 -16.48 21.46 1.66
CA GLU A 410 -15.51 22.56 1.58
C GLU A 410 -14.53 22.60 2.76
N THR A 411 -14.91 22.07 3.92
CA THR A 411 -14.04 21.93 5.10
C THR A 411 -12.76 21.14 4.80
N TYR A 412 -12.80 20.26 3.80
CA TYR A 412 -11.69 19.40 3.41
C TYR A 412 -11.03 19.81 2.08
N PHE A 413 -11.39 20.97 1.53
CA PHE A 413 -10.74 21.49 0.33
C PHE A 413 -9.37 22.06 0.68
N LYS A 414 -8.44 21.96 -0.27
CA LYS A 414 -7.13 22.61 -0.18
C LYS A 414 -7.31 24.13 -0.28
N ASP A 415 -6.36 24.86 0.31
CA ASP A 415 -6.31 26.32 0.20
C ASP A 415 -6.34 26.77 -1.26
N ASP A 416 -7.13 27.81 -1.56
CA ASP A 416 -7.27 28.36 -2.92
C ASP A 416 -6.05 29.20 -3.33
N SER A 417 -4.91 28.51 -3.47
CA SER A 417 -3.64 29.13 -3.86
C SER A 417 -3.71 29.75 -5.27
N ALA A 418 -4.51 29.17 -6.16
CA ALA A 418 -4.72 29.69 -7.51
C ALA A 418 -5.52 31.01 -7.49
N GLY A 419 -6.59 31.08 -6.68
CA GLY A 419 -7.35 32.29 -6.45
C GLY A 419 -6.50 33.40 -5.82
N VAL A 420 -5.69 33.07 -4.80
CA VAL A 420 -4.75 34.01 -4.18
C VAL A 420 -3.72 34.52 -5.21
N ALA A 421 -3.12 33.64 -6.01
CA ALA A 421 -2.17 34.05 -7.05
C ALA A 421 -2.80 34.96 -8.10
N LYS A 422 -4.05 34.67 -8.51
CA LYS A 422 -4.80 35.49 -9.45
C LYS A 422 -5.14 36.86 -8.86
N TRP A 423 -5.55 36.90 -7.60
CA TRP A 423 -5.83 38.13 -6.88
C TRP A 423 -4.57 38.99 -6.74
N LEU A 424 -3.44 38.40 -6.33
CA LEU A 424 -2.16 39.09 -6.26
C LEU A 424 -1.76 39.66 -7.62
N ALA A 425 -1.88 38.90 -8.71
CA ALA A 425 -1.55 39.39 -10.05
C ALA A 425 -2.43 40.57 -10.52
N GLN A 426 -3.62 40.76 -9.94
CA GLN A 426 -4.55 41.83 -10.29
C GLN A 426 -4.38 43.06 -9.40
N GLU A 427 -4.13 42.86 -8.11
CA GLU A 427 -4.16 43.91 -7.10
C GLU A 427 -2.76 44.41 -6.71
N THR A 428 -1.70 43.66 -7.05
CA THR A 428 -0.35 44.09 -6.68
C THR A 428 0.09 45.34 -7.44
N THR A 429 0.69 46.27 -6.71
CA THR A 429 1.18 47.54 -7.24
C THR A 429 2.68 47.68 -7.00
N ALA A 430 3.32 48.61 -7.72
CA ALA A 430 4.74 48.91 -7.52
C ALA A 430 5.07 49.48 -6.12
N ASN A 431 4.05 49.84 -5.32
CA ASN A 431 4.20 50.36 -3.96
C ASN A 431 4.10 49.27 -2.88
N ASP A 432 3.85 48.01 -3.26
CA ASP A 432 3.71 46.94 -2.29
C ASP A 432 5.06 46.55 -1.69
N ILE A 433 5.05 46.31 -0.38
CA ILE A 433 6.26 46.03 0.41
C ILE A 433 6.81 44.62 0.12
N VAL A 434 5.94 43.69 -0.28
CA VAL A 434 6.28 42.30 -0.60
C VAL A 434 5.79 42.01 -2.01
N TYR A 435 6.75 41.75 -2.90
CA TYR A 435 6.52 41.45 -4.32
C TYR A 435 6.47 39.94 -4.57
#